data_AF-A0A6Y5EK88-F1
#
_entry.id   AF-A0A6Y5EK88-F1
#
_cell.length_a   1.000
_cell.length_b   1.000
_cell.length_c   1.000
_cell.angle_alpha   90.00
_cell.angle_beta   90.00
_cell.angle_gamma   90.00
#
_symmetry.space_group_name_H-M   'P 1'
#
loop_
_entity.id
_entity.type
_entity.pdbx_description
1 polymer ?
#
loop_
_entity_poly.entity_id
_entity_poly.type
_entity_poly.pdbx_seq_one_letter_code
_entity_poly.pdbx_strand_id
1 'polypeptide(L)'
;MARPKSEDKKQALLEAATQAIAQSGIAASTAVIARNAGVAEGTLFRYFATKDELINTLYLHLKQDLCQSMIMELDRSITDAKTMTRFIWNSYISWGLNHPARHRAIRQLAVSEKLTKETEQRADDMFPELRDLCHRSVLMVFMSDEYRAFGDGLFLALAETTMDGQTLHACAKRFALELPFTEHCWPFGPQYDVFKVGGKIFMLFTEHHCRPVVNLKSDPQKSLVNQQIYPSIAPGYHMNKKHWISVYAGEDITVSLLNDLINDSWNLVVDGLPKREQLRLRPR
;
A
#
# COMPACT_ATOMS: atom_id res chain seq x y z
N MET A 1 30.80 -32.02 16.23
CA MET A 1 30.55 -31.42 14.90
C MET A 1 29.39 -30.44 15.02
N ALA A 2 29.51 -29.23 14.46
CA ALA A 2 28.40 -28.27 14.46
C ALA A 2 27.25 -28.82 13.58
N ARG A 3 26.03 -28.84 14.12
CA ARG A 3 24.82 -29.22 13.37
C ARG A 3 24.69 -28.29 12.14
N PRO A 4 24.44 -28.81 10.92
CA PRO A 4 24.34 -28.00 9.72
C PRO A 4 23.22 -26.94 9.85
N LYS A 5 23.44 -25.77 9.24
CA LYS A 5 22.42 -24.71 9.18
C LYS A 5 21.22 -25.25 8.40
N SER A 6 20.04 -25.24 9.02
CA SER A 6 18.77 -25.54 8.33
C SER A 6 18.32 -24.30 7.58
N GLU A 7 18.01 -24.45 6.29
CA GLU A 7 17.45 -23.38 5.45
C GLU A 7 16.07 -22.93 5.95
N ASP A 8 15.24 -23.86 6.43
CA ASP A 8 13.91 -23.52 6.99
C ASP A 8 14.01 -22.53 8.16
N LYS A 9 15.01 -22.70 9.03
CA LYS A 9 15.25 -21.77 10.15
C LYS A 9 15.77 -20.42 9.69
N LYS A 10 16.59 -20.40 8.63
CA LYS A 10 17.04 -19.14 8.02
C LYS A 10 15.84 -18.38 7.45
N GLN A 11 14.95 -19.09 6.76
CA GLN A 11 13.73 -18.50 6.19
C GLN A 11 12.77 -18.01 7.28
N ALA A 12 12.59 -18.77 8.36
CA ALA A 12 11.78 -18.35 9.51
C ALA A 12 12.34 -17.07 10.18
N LEU A 13 13.67 -16.96 10.30
CA LEU A 13 14.32 -15.75 10.80
C LEU A 13 14.13 -14.55 9.86
N LEU A 14 14.22 -14.75 8.54
CA LEU A 14 13.99 -13.69 7.55
C LEU A 14 12.52 -13.21 7.55
N GLU A 15 11.56 -14.11 7.66
CA GLU A 15 10.14 -13.75 7.77
C GLU A 15 9.86 -13.01 9.08
N ALA A 16 10.37 -13.51 10.22
CA ALA A 16 10.24 -12.82 11.51
C ALA A 16 10.89 -11.43 11.50
N ALA A 17 12.05 -11.28 10.85
CA ALA A 17 12.74 -10.01 10.69
C ALA A 17 11.94 -9.06 9.79
N THR A 18 11.32 -9.57 8.71
CA THR A 18 10.42 -8.80 7.84
C THR A 18 9.30 -8.16 8.66
N GLN A 19 8.59 -8.96 9.46
CA GLN A 19 7.48 -8.45 10.28
C GLN A 19 7.95 -7.43 11.33
N ALA A 20 9.05 -7.73 12.02
CA ALA A 20 9.57 -6.86 13.07
C ALA A 20 10.05 -5.50 12.52
N ILE A 21 10.73 -5.50 11.36
CA ILE A 21 11.21 -4.27 10.71
C ILE A 21 10.05 -3.50 10.07
N ALA A 22 9.06 -4.18 9.49
CA ALA A 22 7.86 -3.54 8.98
C ALA A 22 7.07 -2.79 10.08
N GLN A 23 7.09 -3.32 11.31
CA GLN A 23 6.35 -2.74 12.44
C GLN A 23 7.16 -1.70 13.24
N SER A 24 8.45 -1.92 13.45
CA SER A 24 9.28 -1.12 14.37
C SER A 24 10.52 -0.50 13.71
N GLY A 25 10.63 -0.60 12.38
CA GLY A 25 11.77 -0.10 11.62
C GLY A 25 13.07 -0.85 11.89
N ILE A 26 14.18 -0.30 11.42
CA ILE A 26 15.52 -0.90 11.58
C ILE A 26 15.96 -1.02 13.05
N ALA A 27 15.30 -0.32 13.97
CA ALA A 27 15.53 -0.42 15.41
C ALA A 27 14.99 -1.73 16.04
N ALA A 28 14.24 -2.54 15.29
CA ALA A 28 13.68 -3.81 15.75
C ALA A 28 14.70 -4.70 16.52
N SER A 29 14.26 -5.27 17.63
CA SER A 29 15.10 -6.06 18.53
C SER A 29 15.40 -7.45 17.95
N THR A 30 16.66 -7.88 17.98
CA THR A 30 17.10 -9.23 17.60
C THR A 30 16.47 -10.31 18.49
N ALA A 31 16.25 -10.02 19.77
CA ALA A 31 15.55 -10.91 20.69
C ALA A 31 14.10 -11.14 20.28
N VAL A 32 13.40 -10.08 19.84
CA VAL A 32 12.02 -10.18 19.34
C VAL A 32 11.98 -10.98 18.04
N ILE A 33 12.90 -10.73 17.11
CA ILE A 33 13.01 -11.48 15.85
C ILE A 33 13.22 -12.97 16.12
N ALA A 34 14.19 -13.32 16.97
CA ALA A 34 14.49 -14.71 17.30
C ALA A 34 13.28 -15.41 17.95
N ARG A 35 12.63 -14.75 18.92
CA ARG A 35 11.41 -15.26 19.57
C ARG A 35 10.30 -15.51 18.56
N ASN A 36 10.03 -14.56 17.66
CA ASN A 36 8.99 -14.69 16.64
C ASN A 36 9.31 -15.79 15.62
N ALA A 37 10.59 -16.06 15.36
CA ALA A 37 11.06 -17.18 14.55
C ALA A 37 11.07 -18.54 15.31
N GLY A 38 10.67 -18.57 16.58
CA GLY A 38 10.66 -19.79 17.40
C GLY A 38 12.06 -20.31 17.74
N VAL A 39 13.07 -19.45 17.80
CA VAL A 39 14.46 -19.83 18.13
C VAL A 39 15.04 -18.98 19.26
N ALA A 40 16.06 -19.50 19.96
CA ALA A 40 16.82 -18.71 20.92
C ALA A 40 17.63 -17.60 20.21
N GLU A 41 17.83 -16.45 20.85
CA GLU A 41 18.56 -15.32 20.25
C GLU A 41 20.00 -15.68 19.84
N GLY A 42 20.71 -16.47 20.64
CA GLY A 42 22.02 -16.98 20.24
C GLY A 42 22.01 -17.84 18.96
N THR A 43 20.86 -18.41 18.58
CA THR A 43 20.71 -19.11 17.30
C THR A 43 20.67 -18.13 16.13
N LEU A 44 20.00 -16.97 16.28
CA LEU A 44 20.01 -15.91 15.27
C LEU A 44 21.45 -15.50 14.95
N PHE A 45 22.28 -15.29 15.98
CA PHE A 45 23.69 -14.91 15.80
C PHE A 45 24.57 -16.01 15.17
N ARG A 46 24.11 -17.26 15.13
CA ARG A 46 24.77 -18.33 14.35
C ARG A 46 24.46 -18.23 12.86
N TYR A 47 23.31 -17.67 12.49
CA TYR A 47 22.91 -17.46 11.10
C TYR A 47 23.46 -16.14 10.56
N PHE A 48 23.36 -15.07 11.35
CA PHE A 48 23.78 -13.71 11.03
C PHE A 48 24.66 -13.19 12.17
N ALA A 49 25.96 -13.06 11.97
CA ALA A 49 26.88 -12.73 13.06
C ALA A 49 26.59 -11.37 13.69
N THR A 50 26.03 -10.43 12.91
CA THR A 50 25.64 -9.11 13.37
C THR A 50 24.24 -8.73 12.87
N LYS A 51 23.65 -7.71 13.51
CA LYS A 51 22.40 -7.10 13.03
C LYS A 51 22.55 -6.47 11.64
N ASP A 52 23.72 -5.90 11.35
CA ASP A 52 24.02 -5.32 10.04
C ASP A 52 24.07 -6.41 8.95
N GLU A 53 24.61 -7.60 9.25
CA GLU A 53 24.57 -8.76 8.34
C GLU A 53 23.13 -9.25 8.09
N LEU A 54 22.29 -9.28 9.13
CA LEU A 54 20.86 -9.60 8.99
C LEU A 54 20.16 -8.57 8.09
N ILE A 55 20.41 -7.28 8.28
CA ILE A 55 19.84 -6.19 7.47
C ILE A 55 20.19 -6.35 5.99
N ASN A 56 21.48 -6.55 5.68
CA ASN A 56 21.95 -6.72 4.31
C ASN A 56 21.38 -8.00 3.66
N THR A 57 21.36 -9.10 4.41
CA THR A 57 20.82 -10.38 3.90
C THR A 57 19.31 -10.30 3.67
N LEU A 58 18.57 -9.66 4.59
CA LEU A 58 17.14 -9.47 4.46
C LEU A 58 16.80 -8.57 3.27
N TYR A 59 17.55 -7.48 3.08
CA TYR A 59 17.34 -6.59 1.94
C TYR A 59 17.49 -7.34 0.61
N LEU A 60 18.56 -8.14 0.45
CA LEU A 60 18.76 -8.98 -0.75
C LEU A 60 17.65 -10.02 -0.91
N HIS A 61 17.21 -10.65 0.17
CA HIS A 61 16.11 -11.62 0.14
C HIS A 61 14.81 -10.99 -0.38
N LEU A 62 14.43 -9.81 0.14
CA LEU A 62 13.24 -9.10 -0.29
C LEU A 62 13.36 -8.55 -1.71
N LYS A 63 14.55 -8.06 -2.11
CA LYS A 63 14.83 -7.65 -3.49
C LYS A 63 14.70 -8.81 -4.46
N GLN A 64 15.22 -9.99 -4.11
CA GLN A 64 15.09 -11.18 -4.94
C GLN A 64 13.63 -11.57 -5.15
N ASP A 65 12.83 -11.58 -4.08
CA ASP A 65 11.38 -11.87 -4.15
C ASP A 65 10.63 -10.86 -5.05
N LEU A 66 10.92 -9.56 -4.88
CA LEU A 66 10.37 -8.50 -5.73
C LEU A 66 10.78 -8.66 -7.21
N CYS A 67 12.07 -8.83 -7.49
CA CYS A 67 12.58 -8.94 -8.85
C CYS A 67 12.04 -10.20 -9.54
N GLN A 68 11.92 -11.32 -8.81
CA GLN A 68 11.32 -12.53 -9.34
C GLN A 68 9.86 -12.32 -9.74
N SER A 69 9.07 -11.63 -8.90
CA SER A 69 7.70 -11.25 -9.25
C SER A 69 7.63 -10.39 -10.52
N MET A 70 8.55 -9.43 -10.68
CA MET A 70 8.61 -8.56 -11.85
C MET A 70 9.03 -9.31 -13.12
N ILE A 71 10.07 -10.16 -13.04
CA ILE A 71 10.62 -10.91 -14.17
C ILE A 71 9.60 -11.92 -14.71
N MET A 72 8.80 -12.55 -13.83
CA MET A 72 7.78 -13.52 -14.25
C MET A 72 6.69 -12.92 -15.14
N GLU A 73 6.37 -11.65 -14.94
CA GLU A 73 5.32 -10.95 -15.70
C GLU A 73 5.90 -10.12 -16.86
N LEU A 74 7.24 -10.02 -16.97
CA LEU A 74 7.91 -9.08 -17.88
C LEU A 74 7.75 -9.47 -19.35
N ASP A 75 7.06 -8.61 -20.10
CA ASP A 75 7.04 -8.70 -21.56
C ASP A 75 8.28 -8.03 -22.17
N ARG A 76 9.25 -8.86 -22.57
CA ARG A 76 10.51 -8.43 -23.18
C ARG A 76 10.35 -7.87 -24.61
N SER A 77 9.16 -7.97 -25.20
CA SER A 77 8.88 -7.35 -26.50
C SER A 77 8.65 -5.84 -26.40
N ILE A 78 8.40 -5.32 -25.18
CA ILE A 78 8.19 -3.90 -24.94
C ILE A 78 9.50 -3.14 -25.10
N THR A 79 9.63 -2.37 -26.18
CA THR A 79 10.80 -1.53 -26.45
C THR A 79 10.64 -0.09 -25.94
N ASP A 80 9.39 0.40 -25.87
CA ASP A 80 9.05 1.74 -25.40
C ASP A 80 9.37 1.90 -23.90
N ALA A 81 10.14 2.94 -23.57
CA ALA A 81 10.59 3.20 -22.21
C ALA A 81 9.40 3.50 -21.28
N LYS A 82 8.41 4.29 -21.72
CA LYS A 82 7.27 4.66 -20.89
C LYS A 82 6.40 3.47 -20.53
N THR A 83 6.15 2.59 -21.50
CA THR A 83 5.38 1.36 -21.31
C THR A 83 6.12 0.40 -20.39
N MET A 84 7.44 0.25 -20.56
CA MET A 84 8.27 -0.56 -19.66
C MET A 84 8.29 -0.02 -18.23
N THR A 85 8.46 1.29 -18.05
CA THR A 85 8.40 1.92 -16.71
C THR A 85 7.04 1.71 -16.06
N ARG A 86 5.95 1.84 -16.82
CA ARG A 86 4.59 1.57 -16.32
C ARG A 86 4.40 0.12 -15.91
N PHE A 87 4.96 -0.81 -16.67
CA PHE A 87 4.93 -2.23 -16.33
C PHE A 87 5.63 -2.48 -14.99
N ILE A 88 6.89 -2.01 -14.84
CA ILE A 88 7.66 -2.14 -13.59
C ILE A 88 6.93 -1.49 -12.41
N TRP A 89 6.36 -0.30 -12.63
CA TRP A 89 5.54 0.38 -11.64
C TRP A 89 4.37 -0.48 -11.18
N ASN A 90 3.56 -1.00 -12.12
CA ASN A 90 2.40 -1.81 -11.79
C ASN A 90 2.79 -3.11 -11.06
N SER A 91 3.87 -3.77 -11.47
CA SER A 91 4.37 -4.96 -10.78
C SER A 91 4.88 -4.65 -9.38
N TYR A 92 5.55 -3.51 -9.17
CA TYR A 92 5.96 -3.05 -7.83
C TYR A 92 4.75 -2.83 -6.91
N ILE A 93 3.74 -2.10 -7.41
CA ILE A 93 2.50 -1.82 -6.66
C ILE A 93 1.75 -3.12 -6.34
N SER A 94 1.60 -4.02 -7.33
CA SER A 94 0.96 -5.33 -7.15
C SER A 94 1.67 -6.16 -6.08
N TRP A 95 3.01 -6.28 -6.16
CA TRP A 95 3.80 -6.99 -5.15
C TRP A 95 3.63 -6.37 -3.75
N GLY A 96 3.63 -5.04 -3.65
CA GLY A 96 3.48 -4.35 -2.37
C GLY A 96 2.09 -4.51 -1.74
N LEU A 97 1.03 -4.54 -2.56
CA LEU A 97 -0.33 -4.83 -2.09
C LEU A 97 -0.50 -6.28 -1.65
N ASN A 98 0.12 -7.23 -2.36
CA ASN A 98 0.08 -8.65 -2.00
C ASN A 98 0.96 -8.98 -0.79
N HIS A 99 2.01 -8.19 -0.55
CA HIS A 99 2.94 -8.38 0.57
C HIS A 99 3.24 -7.08 1.35
N PRO A 100 2.26 -6.50 2.07
CA PRO A 100 2.42 -5.17 2.70
C PRO A 100 3.56 -5.09 3.74
N ALA A 101 3.82 -6.18 4.46
CA ALA A 101 4.93 -6.24 5.41
C ALA A 101 6.29 -6.24 4.70
N ARG A 102 6.43 -6.98 3.59
CA ARG A 102 7.67 -7.00 2.78
C ARG A 102 7.93 -5.63 2.17
N HIS A 103 6.90 -4.97 1.64
CA HIS A 103 7.01 -3.60 1.12
C HIS A 103 7.43 -2.59 2.18
N ARG A 104 6.82 -2.63 3.38
CA ARG A 104 7.24 -1.74 4.48
C ARG A 104 8.67 -2.01 4.92
N ALA A 105 9.05 -3.28 5.06
CA ALA A 105 10.40 -3.65 5.46
C ALA A 105 11.45 -3.20 4.43
N ILE A 106 11.27 -3.49 3.14
CA ILE A 106 12.23 -3.13 2.09
C ILE A 106 12.42 -1.61 1.99
N ARG A 107 11.35 -0.82 2.19
CA ARG A 107 11.41 0.64 2.23
C ARG A 107 12.29 1.14 3.37
N GLN A 108 12.07 0.62 4.58
CA GLN A 108 12.86 0.99 5.77
C GLN A 108 14.33 0.59 5.62
N LEU A 109 14.60 -0.55 4.96
CA LEU A 109 15.96 -1.03 4.70
C LEU A 109 16.66 -0.20 3.62
N ALA A 110 15.96 0.19 2.54
CA ALA A 110 16.53 0.90 1.40
C ALA A 110 17.12 2.28 1.78
N VAL A 111 16.55 2.94 2.78
CA VAL A 111 17.03 4.25 3.28
C VAL A 111 17.99 4.12 4.46
N SER A 112 18.37 2.90 4.84
CA SER A 112 19.26 2.65 5.98
C SER A 112 20.72 2.84 5.57
N GLU A 113 21.48 3.59 6.37
CA GLU A 113 22.95 3.75 6.24
C GLU A 113 23.75 2.46 6.53
N LYS A 114 23.06 1.32 6.64
CA LYS A 114 23.64 0.02 7.01
C LYS A 114 23.82 -0.91 5.81
N LEU A 115 23.26 -0.55 4.66
CA LEU A 115 23.49 -1.30 3.43
C LEU A 115 24.92 -1.08 2.95
N THR A 116 25.61 -2.17 2.65
CA THR A 116 26.98 -2.11 2.11
C THR A 116 26.93 -1.87 0.60
N LYS A 117 28.00 -1.28 0.05
CA LYS A 117 28.16 -1.13 -1.41
C LYS A 117 28.08 -2.47 -2.16
N GLU A 118 28.56 -3.54 -1.55
CA GLU A 118 28.44 -4.88 -2.11
C GLU A 118 26.97 -5.35 -2.20
N THR A 119 26.17 -5.07 -1.17
CA THR A 119 24.72 -5.37 -1.17
C THR A 119 23.98 -4.54 -2.21
N GLU A 120 24.29 -3.24 -2.32
CA GLU A 120 23.73 -2.37 -3.37
C GLU A 120 24.03 -2.94 -4.77
N GLN A 121 25.30 -3.27 -5.04
CA GLN A 121 25.71 -3.83 -6.33
C GLN A 121 25.00 -5.15 -6.64
N ARG A 122 24.92 -6.07 -5.66
CA ARG A 122 24.21 -7.34 -5.84
C ARG A 122 22.72 -7.13 -6.12
N ALA A 123 22.08 -6.15 -5.48
CA ALA A 123 20.68 -5.83 -5.74
C ALA A 123 20.48 -5.23 -7.14
N ASP A 124 21.38 -4.35 -7.58
CA ASP A 124 21.35 -3.77 -8.93
C ASP A 124 21.54 -4.85 -10.01
N ASP A 125 22.35 -5.88 -9.74
CA ASP A 125 22.57 -7.01 -10.65
C ASP A 125 21.42 -8.02 -10.68
N MET A 126 20.46 -7.97 -9.74
CA MET A 126 19.28 -8.85 -9.73
C MET A 126 18.26 -8.49 -10.82
N PHE A 127 18.26 -7.25 -11.31
CA PHE A 127 17.31 -6.81 -12.33
C PHE A 127 17.96 -5.87 -13.37
N PRO A 128 18.83 -6.41 -14.25
CA PRO A 128 19.59 -5.61 -15.20
C PRO A 128 18.69 -4.84 -16.18
N GLU A 129 17.51 -5.36 -16.53
CA GLU A 129 16.56 -4.67 -17.40
C GLU A 129 16.07 -3.34 -16.81
N LEU A 130 15.90 -3.27 -15.48
CA LEU A 130 15.56 -2.03 -14.79
C LEU A 130 16.74 -1.06 -14.80
N ARG A 131 17.97 -1.54 -14.57
CA ARG A 131 19.18 -0.71 -14.65
C ARG A 131 19.32 -0.08 -16.04
N ASP A 132 19.17 -0.88 -17.09
CA ASP A 132 19.27 -0.41 -18.47
C ASP A 132 18.15 0.59 -18.80
N LEU A 133 16.93 0.36 -18.30
CA LEU A 133 15.83 1.30 -18.41
C LEU A 133 16.12 2.64 -17.72
N CYS A 134 16.65 2.61 -16.50
CA CYS A 134 17.04 3.80 -15.77
C CYS A 134 18.11 4.58 -16.53
N HIS A 135 19.16 3.91 -17.02
CA HIS A 135 20.25 4.55 -17.78
C HIS A 135 19.77 5.28 -19.04
N ARG A 136 18.74 4.76 -19.73
CA ARG A 136 18.18 5.40 -20.95
C ARG A 136 17.08 6.42 -20.68
N SER A 137 16.46 6.41 -19.49
CA SER A 137 15.22 7.17 -19.20
C SER A 137 15.36 8.20 -18.08
N VAL A 138 16.36 8.04 -17.20
CA VAL A 138 16.63 8.93 -16.06
C VAL A 138 17.82 9.82 -16.42
N LEU A 139 17.69 11.12 -16.16
CA LEU A 139 18.80 12.05 -16.37
C LEU A 139 19.99 11.68 -15.46
N MET A 140 21.21 11.74 -15.99
CA MET A 140 22.43 11.35 -15.26
C MET A 140 22.59 12.01 -13.89
N VAL A 141 22.13 13.26 -13.73
CA VAL A 141 22.18 13.95 -12.44
C VAL A 141 21.42 13.20 -11.34
N PHE A 142 20.29 12.56 -11.67
CA PHE A 142 19.52 11.77 -10.71
C PHE A 142 20.09 10.37 -10.48
N MET A 143 21.09 9.95 -11.27
CA MET A 143 21.80 8.68 -11.09
C MET A 143 23.12 8.84 -10.31
N SER A 144 23.50 10.07 -9.92
CA SER A 144 24.70 10.29 -9.12
C SER A 144 24.48 9.92 -7.66
N ASP A 145 25.56 9.60 -6.93
CA ASP A 145 25.48 9.30 -5.50
C ASP A 145 24.85 10.44 -4.67
N GLU A 146 25.00 11.69 -5.12
CA GLU A 146 24.44 12.87 -4.45
C GLU A 146 22.90 12.89 -4.48
N TYR A 147 22.28 12.45 -5.60
CA TYR A 147 20.83 12.53 -5.80
C TYR A 147 20.12 11.17 -5.77
N ARG A 148 20.87 10.06 -5.74
CA ARG A 148 20.30 8.70 -5.73
C ARG A 148 19.28 8.51 -4.60
N ALA A 149 19.62 8.93 -3.38
CA ALA A 149 18.73 8.85 -2.22
C ALA A 149 17.45 9.66 -2.40
N PHE A 150 17.52 10.82 -3.07
CA PHE A 150 16.34 11.62 -3.39
C PHE A 150 15.45 10.93 -4.42
N GLY A 151 16.04 10.35 -5.48
CA GLY A 151 15.31 9.60 -6.50
C GLY A 151 14.57 8.39 -5.91
N ASP A 152 15.26 7.60 -5.09
CA ASP A 152 14.67 6.46 -4.38
C ASP A 152 13.54 6.91 -3.43
N GLY A 153 13.78 7.98 -2.66
CA GLY A 153 12.77 8.56 -1.78
C GLY A 153 11.51 9.01 -2.53
N LEU A 154 11.67 9.66 -3.68
CA LEU A 154 10.55 10.09 -4.53
C LEU A 154 9.77 8.88 -5.07
N PHE A 155 10.46 7.87 -5.59
CA PHE A 155 9.82 6.64 -6.09
C PHE A 155 9.01 5.95 -4.99
N LEU A 156 9.62 5.75 -3.81
CA LEU A 156 8.99 5.10 -2.67
C LEU A 156 7.77 5.88 -2.16
N ALA A 157 7.85 7.21 -2.09
CA ALA A 157 6.74 8.06 -1.65
C ALA A 157 5.55 8.03 -2.63
N LEU A 158 5.82 8.07 -3.93
CA LEU A 158 4.78 7.94 -4.96
C LEU A 158 4.13 6.56 -4.90
N ALA A 159 4.92 5.51 -4.68
CA ALA A 159 4.43 4.14 -4.64
C ALA A 159 3.54 3.91 -3.41
N GLU A 160 3.97 4.38 -2.25
CA GLU A 160 3.19 4.35 -1.00
C GLU A 160 1.84 5.07 -1.18
N THR A 161 1.86 6.29 -1.69
CA THR A 161 0.64 7.07 -1.96
C THR A 161 -0.32 6.32 -2.89
N THR A 162 0.22 5.62 -3.90
CA THR A 162 -0.58 4.85 -4.86
C THR A 162 -1.18 3.61 -4.23
N MET A 163 -0.40 2.86 -3.43
CA MET A 163 -0.87 1.67 -2.72
C MET A 163 -1.93 2.01 -1.68
N ASP A 164 -1.72 3.07 -0.91
CA ASP A 164 -2.68 3.54 0.10
C ASP A 164 -4.02 3.91 -0.56
N GLY A 165 -3.96 4.62 -1.69
CA GLY A 165 -5.13 4.97 -2.46
C GLY A 165 -5.88 3.75 -3.04
N GLN A 166 -5.16 2.76 -3.59
CA GLN A 166 -5.77 1.51 -4.06
C GLN A 166 -6.39 0.70 -2.92
N THR A 167 -5.73 0.66 -1.76
CA THR A 167 -6.24 -0.01 -0.55
C THR A 167 -7.52 0.65 -0.04
N LEU A 168 -7.58 1.99 -0.02
CA LEU A 168 -8.78 2.75 0.32
C LEU A 168 -9.97 2.38 -0.57
N HIS A 169 -9.79 2.46 -1.89
CA HIS A 169 -10.84 2.13 -2.86
C HIS A 169 -11.26 0.66 -2.77
N ALA A 170 -10.31 -0.27 -2.65
CA ALA A 170 -10.63 -1.69 -2.50
C ALA A 170 -11.45 -1.98 -1.23
N CYS A 171 -11.05 -1.42 -0.09
CA CYS A 171 -11.79 -1.57 1.17
C CYS A 171 -13.19 -0.94 1.08
N ALA A 172 -13.29 0.29 0.57
CA ALA A 172 -14.56 0.99 0.45
C ALA A 172 -15.53 0.24 -0.47
N LYS A 173 -15.04 -0.27 -1.60
CA LYS A 173 -15.82 -1.08 -2.55
C LYS A 173 -16.35 -2.34 -1.89
N ARG A 174 -15.51 -3.07 -1.16
CA ARG A 174 -15.93 -4.27 -0.42
C ARG A 174 -17.07 -3.95 0.55
N PHE A 175 -16.91 -2.92 1.39
CA PHE A 175 -17.94 -2.53 2.37
C PHE A 175 -19.25 -2.11 1.70
N ALA A 176 -19.19 -1.32 0.63
CA ALA A 176 -20.40 -0.91 -0.07
C ALA A 176 -21.15 -2.09 -0.69
N LEU A 177 -20.44 -3.09 -1.23
CA LEU A 177 -21.05 -4.29 -1.82
C LEU A 177 -21.64 -5.25 -0.78
N GLU A 178 -21.21 -5.17 0.48
CA GLU A 178 -21.82 -5.92 1.59
C GLU A 178 -23.16 -5.30 2.05
N LEU A 179 -23.42 -4.03 1.70
CA LEU A 179 -24.67 -3.36 2.08
C LEU A 179 -25.87 -3.83 1.24
N PRO A 180 -27.07 -3.98 1.85
CA PRO A 180 -28.25 -4.49 1.15
C PRO A 180 -28.64 -3.67 -0.08
N PHE A 181 -28.87 -4.38 -1.20
CA PHE A 181 -29.37 -3.79 -2.45
C PHE A 181 -28.50 -2.65 -3.01
N THR A 182 -27.19 -2.68 -2.74
CA THR A 182 -26.24 -1.77 -3.39
C THR A 182 -26.13 -2.07 -4.88
N GLU A 183 -26.29 -1.03 -5.70
CA GLU A 183 -26.00 -1.05 -7.12
C GLU A 183 -24.62 -0.42 -7.35
N HIS A 184 -23.76 -1.10 -8.09
CA HIS A 184 -22.46 -0.60 -8.54
C HIS A 184 -22.49 -0.33 -10.05
N CYS A 185 -22.25 0.92 -10.46
CA CYS A 185 -22.34 1.34 -11.86
C CYS A 185 -21.36 2.48 -12.21
N TRP A 186 -21.31 2.84 -13.50
CA TRP A 186 -20.36 3.81 -14.08
C TRP A 186 -21.05 4.91 -14.90
N PRO A 187 -21.96 5.70 -14.29
CA PRO A 187 -22.72 6.74 -15.01
C PRO A 187 -21.86 7.86 -15.60
N PHE A 188 -20.62 8.01 -15.14
CA PHE A 188 -19.68 9.05 -15.59
C PHE A 188 -18.49 8.50 -16.38
N GLY A 189 -18.56 7.23 -16.80
CA GLY A 189 -17.49 6.51 -17.48
C GLY A 189 -16.78 5.50 -16.59
N PRO A 190 -15.96 4.61 -17.18
CA PRO A 190 -15.40 3.43 -16.51
C PRO A 190 -14.44 3.74 -15.37
N GLN A 191 -13.94 4.97 -15.29
CA GLN A 191 -12.98 5.44 -14.28
C GLN A 191 -13.65 5.81 -12.94
N TYR A 192 -14.98 5.98 -12.92
CA TYR A 192 -15.71 6.49 -11.76
C TYR A 192 -16.70 5.45 -11.25
N ASP A 193 -16.26 4.62 -10.29
CA ASP A 193 -17.15 3.69 -9.59
C ASP A 193 -18.18 4.48 -8.77
N VAL A 194 -19.47 4.22 -9.02
CA VAL A 194 -20.59 4.86 -8.32
C VAL A 194 -21.44 3.79 -7.65
N PHE A 195 -21.77 4.02 -6.39
CA PHE A 195 -22.55 3.10 -5.57
C PHE A 195 -23.86 3.76 -5.15
N LYS A 196 -24.98 3.06 -5.40
CA LYS A 196 -26.32 3.56 -5.19
C LYS A 196 -27.15 2.61 -4.36
N VAL A 197 -28.16 3.16 -3.69
CA VAL A 197 -29.26 2.41 -3.07
C VAL A 197 -30.57 3.15 -3.37
N GLY A 198 -31.60 2.41 -3.81
CA GLY A 198 -32.86 3.02 -4.24
C GLY A 198 -32.69 4.08 -5.35
N GLY A 199 -31.76 3.86 -6.28
CA GLY A 199 -31.45 4.78 -7.38
C GLY A 199 -30.70 6.06 -6.98
N LYS A 200 -30.36 6.25 -5.70
CA LYS A 200 -29.63 7.43 -5.20
C LYS A 200 -28.19 7.07 -4.84
N ILE A 201 -27.24 7.92 -5.22
CA ILE A 201 -25.81 7.73 -4.93
C ILE A 201 -25.54 7.96 -3.44
N PHE A 202 -24.83 7.02 -2.80
CA PHE A 202 -24.29 7.20 -1.44
C PHE A 202 -22.76 7.20 -1.41
N MET A 203 -22.09 6.61 -2.41
CA MET A 203 -20.64 6.60 -2.48
C MET A 203 -20.16 6.71 -3.92
N LEU A 204 -19.04 7.40 -4.14
CA LEU A 204 -18.42 7.58 -5.45
C LEU A 204 -16.90 7.65 -5.33
N PHE A 205 -16.18 6.97 -6.23
CA PHE A 205 -14.73 7.10 -6.36
C PHE A 205 -14.38 8.22 -7.32
N THR A 206 -13.35 8.97 -6.96
CA THR A 206 -12.77 10.01 -7.80
C THR A 206 -11.28 10.15 -7.52
N GLU A 207 -10.62 11.03 -8.26
CA GLU A 207 -9.24 11.39 -8.02
C GLU A 207 -9.13 12.90 -7.88
N HIS A 208 -8.37 13.35 -6.90
CA HIS A 208 -8.06 14.76 -6.69
C HIS A 208 -6.55 14.93 -6.58
N HIS A 209 -5.94 15.68 -7.51
CA HIS A 209 -4.48 15.83 -7.61
C HIS A 209 -3.73 14.49 -7.60
N CYS A 210 -4.21 13.53 -8.41
CA CYS A 210 -3.68 12.16 -8.50
C CYS A 210 -3.75 11.35 -7.20
N ARG A 211 -4.59 11.76 -6.24
CA ARG A 211 -4.88 10.99 -5.03
C ARG A 211 -6.27 10.36 -5.15
N PRO A 212 -6.40 9.04 -4.94
CA PRO A 212 -7.69 8.38 -4.84
C PRO A 212 -8.52 8.94 -3.69
N VAL A 213 -9.80 9.22 -3.98
CA VAL A 213 -10.76 9.79 -3.03
C VAL A 213 -12.04 8.96 -3.04
N VAL A 214 -12.62 8.78 -1.86
CA VAL A 214 -13.98 8.26 -1.70
C VAL A 214 -14.89 9.39 -1.25
N ASN A 215 -15.82 9.78 -2.11
CA ASN A 215 -16.87 10.75 -1.77
C ASN A 215 -18.04 10.04 -1.12
N LEU A 216 -18.43 10.50 0.06
CA LEU A 216 -19.52 9.94 0.87
C LEU A 216 -20.51 11.05 1.24
N LYS A 217 -21.79 10.70 1.32
CA LYS A 217 -22.76 11.59 1.95
C LYS A 217 -22.51 11.65 3.44
N SER A 218 -22.73 12.82 4.01
CA SER A 218 -22.65 13.02 5.45
C SER A 218 -23.77 13.96 5.89
N ASP A 219 -24.27 13.72 7.11
CA ASP A 219 -25.02 14.74 7.82
C ASP A 219 -24.15 16.00 8.02
N PRO A 220 -24.68 17.22 7.87
CA PRO A 220 -23.89 18.45 7.97
C PRO A 220 -23.17 18.66 9.30
N GLN A 221 -23.75 18.21 10.42
CA GLN A 221 -23.10 18.35 11.74
C GLN A 221 -21.97 17.33 11.89
N LYS A 222 -22.22 16.06 11.53
CA LYS A 222 -21.17 15.02 11.50
C LYS A 222 -20.04 15.39 10.54
N SER A 223 -20.36 15.99 9.40
CA SER A 223 -19.40 16.43 8.38
C SER A 223 -18.36 17.38 8.97
N LEU A 224 -18.81 18.39 9.73
CA LEU A 224 -17.91 19.37 10.37
C LEU A 224 -17.02 18.72 11.43
N VAL A 225 -17.59 17.84 12.27
CA VAL A 225 -16.84 17.15 13.32
C VAL A 225 -15.76 16.24 12.72
N ASN A 226 -16.11 15.45 11.70
CA ASN A 226 -15.16 14.54 11.06
C ASN A 226 -14.00 15.31 10.39
N GLN A 227 -14.27 16.44 9.75
CA GLN A 227 -13.23 17.29 9.15
C GLN A 227 -12.30 17.95 10.18
N GLN A 228 -12.75 18.13 11.43
CA GLN A 228 -11.93 18.66 12.52
C GLN A 228 -11.06 17.58 13.18
N ILE A 229 -11.58 16.36 13.27
CA ILE A 229 -10.90 15.24 13.94
C ILE A 229 -9.89 14.56 13.00
N TYR A 230 -10.25 14.41 11.71
CA TYR A 230 -9.51 13.61 10.74
C TYR A 230 -8.95 14.50 9.62
N PRO A 231 -7.64 14.82 9.62
CA PRO A 231 -7.01 15.59 8.55
C PRO A 231 -7.22 15.02 7.14
N SER A 232 -7.44 13.70 7.03
CA SER A 232 -7.68 13.02 5.76
C SER A 232 -9.15 13.08 5.31
N ILE A 233 -10.02 13.80 6.01
CA ILE A 233 -11.41 14.07 5.62
C ILE A 233 -11.58 15.55 5.29
N ALA A 234 -11.98 15.83 4.05
CA ALA A 234 -12.16 17.19 3.55
C ALA A 234 -13.62 17.44 3.10
N PRO A 235 -14.02 18.70 2.85
CA PRO A 235 -15.29 18.99 2.19
C PRO A 235 -15.39 18.28 0.83
N GLY A 236 -16.59 17.79 0.48
CA GLY A 236 -16.81 17.01 -0.74
C GLY A 236 -16.30 17.68 -2.03
N TYR A 237 -15.32 17.05 -2.66
CA TYR A 237 -14.72 17.42 -3.94
C TYR A 237 -15.71 17.18 -5.09
N HIS A 238 -15.92 18.19 -5.95
CA HIS A 238 -16.99 18.24 -6.97
C HIS A 238 -18.42 17.97 -6.47
N MET A 239 -18.63 18.03 -5.16
CA MET A 239 -19.91 17.74 -4.52
C MET A 239 -20.40 18.92 -3.68
N ASN A 240 -21.64 18.83 -3.20
CA ASN A 240 -22.17 19.80 -2.25
C ASN A 240 -21.46 19.62 -0.89
N LYS A 241 -20.53 20.52 -0.58
CA LYS A 241 -19.68 20.51 0.62
C LYS A 241 -20.44 20.50 1.97
N LYS A 242 -21.73 20.83 1.97
CA LYS A 242 -22.59 20.74 3.16
C LYS A 242 -23.03 19.29 3.45
N HIS A 243 -23.19 18.48 2.41
CA HIS A 243 -23.81 17.15 2.49
C HIS A 243 -22.88 16.02 2.07
N TRP A 244 -21.66 16.35 1.68
CA TRP A 244 -20.67 15.41 1.18
C TRP A 244 -19.31 15.70 1.80
N ILE A 245 -18.60 14.61 2.07
CA ILE A 245 -17.19 14.60 2.49
C ILE A 245 -16.37 13.82 1.48
N SER A 246 -15.09 14.18 1.38
CA SER A 246 -14.07 13.45 0.62
C SER A 246 -13.11 12.81 1.59
N VAL A 247 -13.01 11.48 1.54
CA VAL A 247 -12.07 10.70 2.36
C VAL A 247 -10.86 10.34 1.49
N TYR A 248 -9.68 10.72 1.96
CA TYR A 248 -8.38 10.36 1.39
C TYR A 248 -7.77 9.20 2.18
N ALA A 249 -6.79 8.51 1.60
CA ALA A 249 -6.00 7.57 2.38
C ALA A 249 -5.07 8.36 3.32
N GLY A 250 -4.95 7.92 4.57
CA GLY A 250 -4.10 8.53 5.58
C GLY A 250 -4.08 7.71 6.87
N GLU A 251 -3.11 7.99 7.74
CA GLU A 251 -2.88 7.23 8.99
C GLU A 251 -4.07 7.29 9.96
N ASP A 252 -4.86 8.36 9.89
CA ASP A 252 -6.06 8.62 10.68
C ASP A 252 -7.31 7.91 10.13
N ILE A 253 -7.24 7.33 8.93
CA ILE A 253 -8.35 6.59 8.30
C ILE A 253 -8.18 5.09 8.54
N THR A 254 -8.74 4.65 9.68
CA THR A 254 -8.81 3.23 10.00
C THR A 254 -9.87 2.52 9.15
N VAL A 255 -9.69 1.21 8.97
CA VAL A 255 -10.65 0.34 8.26
C VAL A 255 -12.04 0.39 8.91
N SER A 256 -12.10 0.45 10.25
CA SER A 256 -13.36 0.58 11.00
C SER A 256 -14.01 1.94 10.76
N LEU A 257 -13.25 3.03 10.81
CA LEU A 257 -13.78 4.37 10.54
C LEU A 257 -14.34 4.46 9.11
N LEU A 258 -13.60 3.95 8.13
CA LEU A 258 -14.05 3.93 6.74
C LEU A 258 -15.38 3.17 6.60
N ASN A 259 -15.49 2.00 7.25
CA ASN A 259 -16.74 1.23 7.27
C ASN A 259 -17.90 2.03 7.91
N ASP A 260 -17.65 2.70 9.04
CA ASP A 260 -18.66 3.50 9.73
C ASP A 260 -19.14 4.67 8.87
N LEU A 261 -18.22 5.39 8.21
CA LEU A 261 -18.54 6.49 7.30
C LEU A 261 -19.38 6.03 6.10
N ILE A 262 -19.07 4.86 5.54
CA ILE A 262 -19.84 4.27 4.42
C ILE A 262 -21.23 3.86 4.89
N ASN A 263 -21.35 3.22 6.06
CA ASN A 263 -22.63 2.85 6.66
C ASN A 263 -23.50 4.09 6.96
N ASP A 264 -22.92 5.14 7.52
CA ASP A 264 -23.60 6.41 7.77
C ASP A 264 -24.12 7.03 6.47
N SER A 265 -23.29 7.06 5.43
CA SER A 265 -23.66 7.57 4.11
C SER A 265 -24.83 6.79 3.50
N TRP A 266 -24.77 5.46 3.55
CA TRP A 266 -25.84 4.60 3.06
C TRP A 266 -27.13 4.80 3.85
N ASN A 267 -27.05 4.80 5.19
CA ASN A 267 -28.22 5.03 6.05
C ASN A 267 -28.87 6.38 5.78
N LEU A 268 -28.08 7.45 5.58
CA LEU A 268 -28.60 8.76 5.25
C LEU A 268 -29.39 8.76 3.93
N VAL A 269 -28.94 7.99 2.93
CA VAL A 269 -29.69 7.83 1.68
C VAL A 269 -30.96 7.03 1.90
N VAL A 270 -30.89 5.92 2.64
CA VAL A 270 -32.06 5.08 2.94
C VAL A 270 -33.11 5.83 3.73
N ASP A 271 -32.72 6.63 4.73
CA ASP A 271 -33.63 7.46 5.53
C ASP A 271 -34.41 8.47 4.67
N GLY A 272 -33.86 8.87 3.52
CA GLY A 272 -34.51 9.72 2.52
C GLY A 272 -35.41 9.00 1.51
N LEU A 273 -35.51 7.67 1.55
CA LEU A 273 -36.39 6.88 0.66
C LEU A 273 -37.81 6.73 1.26
N PRO A 274 -38.83 6.37 0.46
CA PRO A 274 -40.17 6.08 0.97
C PRO A 274 -40.15 5.00 2.07
N LYS A 275 -41.04 5.10 3.08
CA LYS A 275 -41.06 4.17 4.22
C LYS A 275 -41.15 2.69 3.84
N ARG A 276 -41.87 2.38 2.75
CA ARG A 276 -41.95 1.02 2.20
C ARG A 276 -40.59 0.49 1.75
N GLU A 277 -39.78 1.34 1.11
CA GLU A 277 -38.43 0.97 0.68
C GLU A 277 -37.48 0.87 1.88
N GLN A 278 -37.58 1.77 2.85
CA GLN A 278 -36.78 1.71 4.08
C GLN A 278 -36.93 0.36 4.78
N LEU A 279 -38.16 -0.14 4.93
CA LEU A 279 -38.45 -1.43 5.55
C LEU A 279 -37.92 -2.62 4.74
N ARG A 280 -37.90 -2.51 3.42
CA ARG A 280 -37.33 -3.55 2.54
C ARG A 280 -35.80 -3.63 2.68
N LEU A 281 -35.15 -2.47 2.82
CA LEU A 281 -33.69 -2.35 2.91
C LEU A 281 -33.17 -2.63 4.33
N ARG A 282 -33.97 -2.35 5.36
CA ARG A 282 -33.70 -2.65 6.78
C ARG A 282 -34.90 -3.36 7.40
N PRO A 283 -35.06 -4.68 7.17
CA PRO A 283 -36.04 -5.47 7.90
C PRO A 283 -35.68 -5.44 9.39
N ARG A 284 -36.67 -5.23 10.25
CA ARG A 284 -36.49 -5.23 11.71
C ARG A 284 -36.19 -6.61 12.26
#